data_AF-A0AB37HT29-F1
#
_entry.id   AF-A0AB37HT29-F1
#
_cell.length_a   1.000
_cell.length_b   1.000
_cell.length_c   1.000
_cell.angle_alpha   90.00
_cell.angle_beta   90.00
_cell.angle_gamma   90.00
#
_symmetry.space_group_name_H-M   'P 1'
#
loop_
_entity.id
_entity.type
_entity.pdbx_description
1 polymer ?
#
loop_
_entity_poly.entity_id
_entity_poly.type
_entity_poly.pdbx_seq_one_letter_code
_entity_poly.pdbx_strand_id
1 'polypeptide(L)'
;MQNKCIKLYEKNRRFLPDTAIKFGLNTPSIIVRWKKIYDKEGVEGLEKPKGRPPMKKKKQKKSNQNLSREKELELENENLRLENAYLKKLNAFRENPSAFLEKHKQQWHSNSKKKDSN
;
A
#
# COMPACT_ATOMS: atom_id res chain seq x y z
N MET A 1 17.22 14.51 -4.76
CA MET A 1 16.96 15.79 -5.47
C MET A 1 17.67 16.98 -4.82
N GLN A 2 17.45 17.25 -3.53
CA GLN A 2 17.91 18.48 -2.84
C GLN A 2 19.44 18.67 -2.84
N ASN A 3 20.22 17.64 -2.54
CA ASN A 3 21.69 17.70 -2.57
C ASN A 3 22.24 18.05 -3.98
N LYS A 4 21.63 17.48 -5.03
CA LYS A 4 21.99 17.79 -6.43
C LYS A 4 21.73 19.26 -6.77
N CYS A 5 20.65 19.83 -6.22
CA CYS A 5 20.32 21.25 -6.36
C CYS A 5 21.33 22.15 -5.67
N ILE A 6 21.74 21.83 -4.45
CA ILE A 6 22.78 22.58 -3.72
C ILE A 6 24.13 22.53 -4.45
N LYS A 7 24.55 21.35 -4.94
CA LYS A 7 25.80 21.22 -5.70
C LYS A 7 25.79 22.03 -7.00
N LEU A 8 24.65 22.07 -7.68
CA LEU A 8 24.51 22.91 -8.88
C LEU A 8 24.57 24.40 -8.53
N TYR A 9 23.91 24.81 -7.45
CA TYR A 9 23.94 26.18 -6.97
C TYR A 9 25.36 26.68 -6.66
N GLU A 10 26.19 25.85 -6.03
CA GLU A 10 27.60 26.17 -5.77
C GLU A 10 28.42 26.26 -7.06
N LYS A 11 28.18 25.35 -8.01
CA LYS A 11 28.84 25.35 -9.32
C LYS A 11 28.46 26.57 -10.17
N ASN A 12 27.20 27.02 -10.11
CA ASN A 12 26.69 28.17 -10.85
C ASN A 12 26.95 29.51 -10.13
N ARG A 13 28.04 29.62 -9.36
CA ARG A 13 28.42 30.82 -8.59
C ARG A 13 27.28 31.42 -7.77
N ARG A 14 26.41 30.59 -7.19
CA ARG A 14 25.28 31.00 -6.34
C ARG A 14 24.17 31.77 -7.07
N PHE A 15 23.95 31.51 -8.35
CA PHE A 15 22.80 32.06 -9.08
C PHE A 15 21.51 31.25 -8.79
N LEU A 16 20.63 31.84 -7.97
CA LEU A 16 19.38 31.21 -7.49
C LEU A 16 18.34 30.96 -8.61
N PRO A 17 18.05 31.90 -9.54
CA PRO A 17 16.97 31.74 -10.50
C PRO A 17 17.20 30.59 -11.49
N ASP A 18 18.38 30.50 -12.10
CA ASP A 18 18.71 29.41 -13.04
C ASP A 18 18.66 28.04 -12.38
N THR A 19 19.18 27.94 -11.15
CA THR A 19 19.11 26.70 -10.37
C THR A 19 17.65 26.35 -10.07
N ALA A 20 16.80 27.32 -9.71
CA ALA A 20 15.39 27.07 -9.45
C ALA A 20 14.65 26.59 -10.71
N ILE A 21 14.89 27.24 -11.86
CA ILE A 21 14.30 26.87 -13.15
C ILE A 21 14.70 25.44 -13.53
N LYS A 22 15.98 25.10 -13.42
CA LYS A 22 16.50 23.76 -13.76
C LYS A 22 15.94 22.64 -12.88
N PHE A 23 15.51 22.96 -11.66
CA PHE A 23 14.89 22.00 -10.74
C PHE A 23 13.37 22.17 -10.61
N GLY A 24 12.74 23.03 -11.43
CA GLY A 24 11.29 23.26 -11.42
C GLY A 24 10.75 23.83 -10.11
N LEU A 25 11.55 24.62 -9.40
CA LEU A 25 11.17 25.21 -8.11
C LEU A 25 10.46 26.55 -8.32
N ASN A 26 9.23 26.67 -7.82
CA ASN A 26 8.44 27.91 -7.90
C ASN A 26 9.10 29.09 -7.14
N THR A 27 9.79 28.78 -6.04
CA THR A 27 10.43 29.80 -5.19
C THR A 27 11.94 29.53 -5.04
N PRO A 28 12.82 30.37 -5.60
CA PRO A 28 14.28 30.23 -5.47
C PRO A 28 14.79 30.28 -4.02
N SER A 29 14.03 30.88 -3.11
CA SER A 29 14.31 30.94 -1.66
C SER A 29 14.41 29.57 -0.98
N ILE A 30 13.81 28.52 -1.57
CA ILE A 30 13.94 27.13 -1.09
C ILE A 30 15.39 26.68 -1.13
N ILE A 31 16.16 27.09 -2.15
CA ILE A 31 17.57 26.71 -2.33
C ILE A 31 18.42 27.31 -1.21
N VAL A 32 18.17 28.56 -0.84
CA VAL A 32 18.85 29.24 0.28
C VAL A 32 18.59 28.51 1.60
N ARG A 33 17.33 28.10 1.83
CA ARG A 33 16.97 27.34 3.02
C ARG A 33 17.68 25.99 3.08
N TRP A 34 17.70 25.25 1.97
CA TRP A 34 18.41 23.98 1.88
C TRP A 34 19.91 24.15 2.08
N LYS A 35 20.50 25.20 1.50
CA LYS A 35 21.92 25.53 1.71
C LYS A 35 22.23 25.77 3.18
N LYS A 36 21.40 26.56 3.88
CA LYS A 36 21.56 26.83 5.32
C LYS A 36 21.45 25.57 6.19
N ILE A 37 20.60 24.62 5.81
CA ILE A 37 20.48 23.33 6.51
C ILE A 37 21.72 22.48 6.23
N TYR A 38 22.14 22.40 4.97
CA TYR A 38 23.33 21.67 4.55
C TYR A 38 24.60 22.17 5.23
N ASP A 39 24.76 23.48 5.38
CA ASP A 39 25.93 24.08 6.05
C ASP A 39 25.96 23.79 7.56
N LYS A 40 24.82 23.50 8.18
CA LYS A 40 24.70 23.23 9.61
C LYS A 40 24.75 21.74 9.97
N GLU A 41 24.08 20.92 9.17
CA GLU A 41 23.78 19.52 9.49
C GLU A 41 24.22 18.56 8.36
N GLY A 42 24.86 19.06 7.31
CA GLY A 42 25.28 18.28 6.16
C GLY A 42 24.10 17.70 5.37
N VAL A 43 24.36 16.57 4.70
CA VAL A 43 23.34 15.85 3.92
C VAL A 43 22.24 15.30 4.83
N GLU A 44 22.59 14.83 6.02
CA GLU A 44 21.63 14.23 6.98
C GLU A 44 20.53 15.22 7.38
N GLY A 45 20.85 16.51 7.52
CA GLY A 45 19.87 17.55 7.83
C GLY A 45 18.78 17.73 6.77
N LEU A 46 19.06 17.41 5.52
CA LEU A 46 18.10 17.50 4.41
C LEU A 46 17.17 16.28 4.33
N GLU A 47 17.60 15.14 4.84
CA GLU A 47 16.84 13.89 4.83
C GLU A 47 15.87 13.79 6.02
N LYS A 48 16.05 14.62 7.04
CA LYS A 48 15.18 14.64 8.21
C LYS A 48 13.75 15.04 7.82
N PRO A 49 12.72 14.27 8.23
CA PRO A 49 11.33 14.62 7.95
C PRO A 49 11.01 15.95 8.63
N LYS A 50 10.54 16.90 7.84
CA LYS A 50 10.19 18.24 8.31
C LYS A 50 8.85 18.18 9.03
N GLY A 51 8.82 18.53 10.33
CA GLY A 51 7.59 18.64 11.11
C GLY A 51 7.64 17.86 12.43
N ARG A 52 6.45 17.65 13.02
CA ARG A 52 6.31 16.92 14.29
C ARG A 52 6.77 15.47 14.08
N PRO A 53 7.60 14.90 14.97
CA PRO A 53 7.96 13.49 14.89
C PRO A 53 6.69 12.63 14.88
N PRO A 54 6.69 11.51 14.14
CA PRO A 54 5.56 10.61 14.14
C PRO A 54 5.29 10.15 15.58
N MET A 55 4.03 10.21 15.99
CA MET A 55 3.61 9.70 17.28
C MET A 55 3.98 8.22 17.36
N LYS A 56 4.68 7.82 18.44
CA LYS A 56 5.00 6.41 18.69
C LYS A 56 3.68 5.64 18.69
N LYS A 57 3.45 4.81 17.67
CA LYS A 57 2.33 3.85 17.72
C LYS A 57 2.56 3.00 18.95
N LYS A 58 1.62 2.99 19.91
CA LYS A 58 1.58 1.94 20.92
C LYS A 58 1.62 0.65 20.13
N LYS A 59 2.72 -0.11 20.22
CA LYS A 59 2.72 -1.49 19.76
C LYS A 59 1.58 -2.12 20.55
N GLN A 60 0.45 -2.37 19.90
CA GLN A 60 -0.41 -3.44 20.37
C GLN A 60 0.54 -4.61 20.45
N LYS A 61 0.82 -5.08 21.67
CA LYS A 61 1.38 -6.40 21.85
C LYS A 61 0.38 -7.26 21.10
N LYS A 62 0.69 -7.63 19.86
CA LYS A 62 0.19 -8.88 19.32
C LYS A 62 0.65 -9.83 20.39
N SER A 63 -0.28 -10.20 21.28
CA SER A 63 -0.04 -11.33 22.12
C SER A 63 0.36 -12.39 21.12
N ASN A 64 1.62 -12.80 21.16
CA ASN A 64 2.00 -14.12 20.70
C ASN A 64 1.24 -15.07 21.65
N GLN A 65 -0.09 -15.07 21.54
CA GLN A 65 -0.87 -16.22 21.83
C GLN A 65 -0.29 -17.20 20.84
N ASN A 66 0.62 -18.04 21.31
CA ASN A 66 0.66 -19.41 20.84
C ASN A 66 -0.82 -19.75 20.66
N LEU A 67 -1.26 -19.83 19.41
CA LEU A 67 -2.64 -20.23 19.13
C LEU A 67 -2.79 -21.52 19.94
N SER A 68 -3.76 -21.58 20.86
CA SER A 68 -4.06 -22.86 21.51
C SER A 68 -4.17 -23.87 20.39
N ARG A 69 -3.59 -25.06 20.55
CA ARG A 69 -3.59 -26.11 19.52
C ARG A 69 -4.95 -26.26 18.84
N GLU A 70 -6.02 -26.04 19.61
CA GLU A 70 -7.42 -25.96 19.18
C GLU A 70 -7.69 -24.91 18.08
N LYS A 71 -7.22 -23.66 18.24
CA LYS A 71 -7.41 -22.59 17.24
C LYS A 71 -6.66 -22.86 15.94
N GLU A 72 -5.49 -23.48 16.02
CA GLU A 72 -4.76 -23.90 14.81
C GLU A 72 -5.53 -24.99 14.07
N LEU A 73 -6.05 -25.98 14.81
CA LEU A 73 -6.88 -27.04 14.26
C LEU A 73 -8.19 -26.50 13.68
N GLU A 74 -8.82 -25.51 14.30
CA GLU A 74 -10.02 -24.84 13.76
C GLU A 74 -9.73 -24.18 12.42
N LEU A 75 -8.64 -23.42 12.33
CA LEU A 75 -8.22 -22.76 11.09
C LEU A 75 -7.88 -23.78 9.99
N GLU A 76 -7.17 -24.85 10.34
CA GLU A 76 -6.87 -25.94 9.43
C GLU A 76 -8.14 -26.65 8.96
N ASN A 77 -9.10 -26.89 9.85
CA ASN A 77 -10.38 -27.47 9.50
C ASN A 77 -11.18 -26.57 8.54
N GLU A 78 -11.18 -25.26 8.77
CA GLU A 78 -11.81 -24.29 7.88
C GLU A 78 -11.15 -24.30 6.49
N ASN A 79 -9.82 -24.28 6.43
CA ASN A 79 -9.08 -24.38 5.17
C ASN A 79 -9.40 -25.68 4.42
N LEU A 80 -9.40 -26.81 5.10
CA LEU A 80 -9.76 -28.11 4.51
C LEU A 80 -11.20 -28.15 4.02
N ARG A 81 -12.15 -27.48 4.70
CA ARG A 81 -13.53 -27.37 4.24
C ARG A 81 -13.64 -26.54 2.97
N LEU A 82 -12.90 -25.44 2.87
CA LEU A 82 -12.85 -24.60 1.68
C LEU A 82 -12.26 -25.36 0.49
N GLU A 83 -11.13 -26.05 0.69
CA GLU A 83 -10.48 -26.87 -0.34
C GLU A 83 -11.40 -27.99 -0.82
N ASN A 84 -12.02 -28.74 0.11
CA ASN A 84 -12.99 -29.78 -0.24
C ASN A 84 -14.20 -29.22 -1.00
N ALA A 85 -14.73 -28.07 -0.59
CA ALA A 85 -15.85 -27.43 -1.28
C ALA A 85 -15.46 -27.03 -2.70
N TYR A 86 -14.24 -26.51 -2.90
CA TYR A 86 -13.72 -26.19 -4.22
C TYR A 86 -13.55 -27.43 -5.09
N LEU A 87 -12.91 -28.49 -4.58
CA LEU A 87 -12.73 -29.75 -5.31
C LEU A 87 -14.06 -30.39 -5.70
N LYS A 88 -15.06 -30.36 -4.82
CA LYS A 88 -16.42 -30.85 -5.13
C LYS A 88 -17.06 -30.05 -6.28
N LYS A 89 -16.93 -28.72 -6.29
CA LYS A 89 -17.43 -27.89 -7.40
C LYS A 89 -16.69 -28.22 -8.70
N LEU A 90 -15.38 -28.41 -8.63
CA LEU A 90 -14.56 -28.73 -9.79
C LEU A 90 -14.90 -30.11 -10.37
N ASN A 91 -15.08 -31.12 -9.52
CA ASN A 91 -15.52 -32.45 -9.95
C ASN A 91 -16.92 -32.41 -10.56
N ALA A 92 -17.88 -31.71 -9.94
CA ALA A 92 -19.22 -31.54 -10.50
C ALA A 92 -19.18 -30.86 -11.89
N PHE A 93 -18.29 -29.88 -12.09
CA PHE A 93 -18.08 -29.25 -13.39
C PHE A 93 -17.47 -30.21 -14.41
N ARG A 94 -16.50 -31.05 -14.02
CA ARG A 94 -15.90 -32.06 -14.90
C ARG A 94 -16.90 -33.13 -15.32
N GLU A 95 -17.73 -33.60 -14.41
CA GLU A 95 -18.72 -34.66 -14.67
C GLU A 95 -19.84 -34.14 -15.58
N ASN A 96 -20.37 -32.94 -15.34
CA ASN A 96 -21.49 -32.39 -16.08
C ASN A 96 -21.35 -30.87 -16.30
N PRO A 97 -20.54 -30.43 -17.29
CA PRO A 97 -20.22 -29.02 -17.48
C PRO A 97 -21.44 -28.18 -17.90
N SER A 98 -22.35 -28.74 -18.71
CA SER A 98 -23.57 -28.05 -19.16
C SER A 98 -24.53 -27.76 -18.00
N ALA A 99 -24.85 -28.76 -17.18
CA ALA A 99 -25.74 -28.63 -16.03
C ALA A 99 -25.16 -27.71 -14.93
N PHE A 100 -23.84 -27.76 -14.69
CA PHE A 100 -23.17 -26.89 -13.73
C PHE A 100 -23.28 -25.40 -14.12
N LEU A 101 -23.05 -25.09 -15.40
CA LEU A 101 -23.15 -23.74 -15.93
C LEU A 101 -24.59 -23.23 -15.93
N GLU A 102 -25.56 -24.08 -16.26
CA GLU A 102 -26.98 -23.72 -16.29
C GLU A 102 -27.48 -23.36 -14.88
N LYS A 103 -27.17 -24.18 -13.86
CA LYS A 103 -27.53 -23.91 -12.46
C LYS A 103 -26.98 -22.57 -11.96
N HIS A 104 -25.74 -22.23 -12.32
CA HIS A 104 -25.12 -20.96 -11.93
C HIS A 104 -25.69 -19.75 -12.68
N LYS A 105 -26.07 -19.89 -13.96
CA LYS A 105 -26.76 -18.84 -14.73
C LYS A 105 -28.15 -18.55 -14.18
N GLN A 106 -28.92 -19.59 -13.85
CA GLN A 106 -30.28 -19.46 -13.30
C GLN A 106 -30.30 -18.72 -11.95
N GLN A 107 -29.28 -18.92 -11.12
CA GLN A 107 -29.16 -18.25 -9.83
C GLN A 107 -28.90 -16.74 -9.95
N TRP A 108 -28.12 -16.31 -10.96
CA TRP A 108 -27.85 -14.89 -11.21
C TRP A 108 -29.10 -14.15 -11.72
N HIS A 109 -29.85 -14.75 -12.64
CA HIS A 109 -31.09 -14.17 -13.17
C HIS A 109 -32.23 -14.12 -12.13
N SER A 110 -32.29 -15.08 -11.21
CA SER A 110 -33.35 -15.15 -10.19
C SER A 110 -33.17 -14.09 -9.08
N ASN A 111 -31.94 -13.76 -8.70
CA ASN A 111 -31.68 -12.71 -7.70
C ASN A 111 -31.91 -11.30 -8.24
N SER A 112 -31.83 -11.09 -9.56
CA SER A 112 -32.15 -9.81 -10.19
C SER A 112 -33.64 -9.48 -10.08
N LYS A 113 -34.53 -10.47 -10.25
CA LYS A 113 -35.99 -10.26 -10.23
C LYS A 113 -36.57 -9.99 -8.84
N LYS A 114 -35.84 -10.33 -7.77
CA LYS A 114 -36.29 -10.11 -6.38
C LYS A 114 -35.97 -8.70 -5.85
N LYS A 115 -35.17 -7.89 -6.56
CA LYS A 115 -34.71 -6.59 -6.07
C LYS A 115 -35.69 -5.44 -6.37
N ASP A 116 -36.59 -5.63 -7.31
CA ASP A 116 -37.51 -4.59 -7.80
C ASP A 116 -38.94 -4.71 -7.22
N SER A 117 -39.13 -5.51 -6.16
CA SER A 117 -40.46 -5.82 -5.62
C SER A 117 -40.72 -5.25 -4.22
N ASN A 118 -40.13 -4.10 -3.87
CA ASN A 118 -40.35 -3.42 -2.59
C ASN A 118 -41.02 -2.06 -2.77
#